data_AF-A0AA39VXN5-F1
#
_entry.id   AF-A0AA39VXN5-F1
#
_cell.length_a   1.000
_cell.length_b   1.000
_cell.length_c   1.000
_cell.angle_alpha   90.00
_cell.angle_beta   90.00
_cell.angle_gamma   90.00
#
_symmetry.space_group_name_H-M   'P 1'
#
loop_
_entity.id
_entity.type
_entity.pdbx_description
1 polymer ?
#
loop_
_entity_poly.entity_id
_entity_poly.type
_entity_poly.pdbx_seq_one_letter_code
_entity_poly.pdbx_strand_id
1 'polypeptide(L)'
;MELNSQSLIGISLWLLLSCSLSYGTVQDIACLESVKNSLKDPYGYLNSSWNFNNDTEGFICKFTRVECLHPDENKGTIKLGPWGGPGGSAWDYDPGSGSSIIEIEIGHGDVVNSLAFKSIISATGKTVLSGKHGGTGGASRTVGDLANKNPERFCKNETIIFRKRLHRFTEFVDAFLVRFGNLKLCMQKFRLLIGLLDVEASSLLDKWIGLAIKNEVKDLDLNVQTYKNAMYTLPWIIFSAASLNALKLEGCKLEHIPEIIRLFSLKSLILKKVAINEEIVKKLTSQCPLLEDFSLDHFWGLKHISVVKPQKLKICSICGPINELKRIELAAPSLQQLAITCGVRGSIIIDVADCSNLKVLKLKGINLIDQEFHRLMSKVPMLEDLKVLSCALIERITISSYRLKKLSVSYCFKLKEIEIDTPNLLSFYYCNHPVLTSIVNAPCPWELYFKNAIDELGNRVDPDAQWFLNMKDFLGVSNQIRSLVIDVRSKRDSFNFEEFRNNLSSLPTEVEKLRVCLDAQPSSFAALLDGLLGICYSRKFYVYIQQELHHNYYEWLCNEMVNIDDNCCNSRNIKCWRHYLKDFKIKGLHFYGPSLNRRPLGVNAVMHLWPKLPNGILECRLDWCFPKSIKGF
;
A
#
# COMPACT_ATOMS: atom_id res chain seq x y z
N MET A 1 -5.25 89.71 17.42
CA MET A 1 -6.43 89.60 18.29
C MET A 1 -6.55 88.13 18.70
N GLU A 2 -6.60 87.91 20.02
CA GLU A 2 -7.21 86.80 20.78
C GLU A 2 -7.24 85.35 20.23
N LEU A 3 -6.53 84.45 20.96
CA LEU A 3 -7.07 83.34 21.79
C LEU A 3 -8.47 82.79 21.41
N ASN A 4 -8.78 81.48 21.39
CA ASN A 4 -8.32 80.32 22.17
C ASN A 4 -8.81 78.99 21.48
N SER A 5 -8.61 77.73 21.89
CA SER A 5 -7.79 77.02 22.92
C SER A 5 -7.87 75.49 22.72
N GLN A 6 -6.76 74.74 22.97
CA GLN A 6 -6.69 73.33 23.47
C GLN A 6 -7.43 72.19 22.70
N SER A 7 -6.93 70.95 22.51
CA SER A 7 -5.88 70.15 23.20
C SER A 7 -5.44 68.90 22.38
N LEU A 8 -4.32 68.26 22.80
CA LEU A 8 -3.83 66.89 22.48
C LEU A 8 -3.33 66.64 21.02
N ILE A 9 -2.03 66.75 20.71
CA ILE A 9 -0.86 65.88 21.05
C ILE A 9 -0.84 64.55 20.26
N GLY A 10 0.22 64.33 19.46
CA GLY A 10 0.37 63.11 18.64
C GLY A 10 1.74 62.83 17.99
N ILE A 11 2.82 63.46 18.45
CA ILE A 11 4.25 63.06 18.28
C ILE A 11 4.73 62.73 16.84
N SER A 12 5.41 63.68 16.20
CA SER A 12 6.26 63.43 15.03
C SER A 12 7.62 64.15 15.15
N LEU A 13 8.50 63.62 15.99
CA LEU A 13 9.92 63.94 15.98
C LEU A 13 10.73 62.66 16.25
N TRP A 14 11.88 62.56 15.56
CA TRP A 14 13.08 61.72 15.78
C TRP A 14 13.62 61.20 14.45
N LEU A 15 14.16 62.13 13.65
CA LEU A 15 15.16 61.82 12.64
C LEU A 15 16.54 61.81 13.30
N LEU A 16 17.35 60.80 12.98
CA LEU A 16 18.81 60.73 13.18
C LEU A 16 19.34 60.63 14.63
N LEU A 17 19.51 59.39 15.15
CA LEU A 17 20.73 58.91 15.85
C LEU A 17 20.50 57.53 16.53
N SER A 18 20.91 56.44 15.88
CA SER A 18 21.32 55.19 16.58
C SER A 18 22.01 54.19 15.64
N CYS A 19 23.32 54.36 15.42
CA CYS A 19 24.17 53.22 15.07
C CYS A 19 24.28 52.31 16.29
N SER A 20 23.33 51.39 16.48
CA SER A 20 23.37 50.42 17.57
C SER A 20 24.36 49.31 17.26
N LEU A 21 25.58 49.47 17.76
CA LEU A 21 26.60 48.42 17.82
C LEU A 21 26.08 47.22 18.64
N SER A 22 26.51 46.02 18.29
CA SER A 22 25.87 44.74 18.62
C SER A 22 26.84 43.78 19.34
N TYR A 23 26.44 43.19 20.47
CA TYR A 23 27.34 42.51 21.42
C TYR A 23 26.72 41.24 22.03
N GLY A 24 27.53 40.34 22.61
CA GLY A 24 27.13 39.07 23.25
C GLY A 24 28.16 38.59 24.30
N THR A 25 28.06 37.36 24.81
CA THR A 25 29.13 36.77 25.67
C THR A 25 30.33 36.33 24.82
N VAL A 26 31.51 36.09 25.40
CA VAL A 26 32.71 35.65 24.64
C VAL A 26 32.47 34.36 23.83
N GLN A 27 31.71 33.40 24.37
CA GLN A 27 31.38 32.16 23.65
C GLN A 27 30.31 32.37 22.59
N ASP A 28 29.32 33.24 22.84
CA ASP A 28 28.27 33.56 21.87
C ASP A 28 28.81 34.42 20.72
N ILE A 29 29.71 35.37 21.01
CA ILE A 29 30.47 36.15 20.03
C ILE A 29 31.30 35.21 19.16
N ALA A 30 32.08 34.28 19.75
CA ALA A 30 32.84 33.31 18.96
C ALA A 30 31.94 32.41 18.08
N CYS A 31 30.74 32.06 18.57
CA CYS A 31 29.74 31.32 17.80
C CYS A 31 29.19 32.15 16.61
N LEU A 32 28.80 33.40 16.86
CA LEU A 32 28.28 34.31 15.84
C LEU A 32 29.36 34.74 14.83
N GLU A 33 30.59 34.95 15.27
CA GLU A 33 31.73 35.22 14.40
C GLU A 33 32.07 33.99 13.53
N SER A 34 32.04 32.78 14.10
CA SER A 34 32.16 31.53 13.34
C SER A 34 31.06 31.40 12.28
N VAL A 35 29.80 31.71 12.65
CA VAL A 35 28.68 31.73 11.70
C VAL A 35 28.90 32.79 10.61
N LYS A 36 29.29 34.02 10.94
CA LYS A 36 29.57 35.09 9.97
C LYS A 36 30.67 34.69 8.99
N ASN A 37 31.79 34.18 9.49
CA ASN A 37 32.94 33.78 8.69
C ASN A 37 32.67 32.52 7.84
N SER A 38 31.68 31.70 8.21
CA SER A 38 31.21 30.56 7.41
C SER A 38 30.31 30.93 6.22
N LEU A 39 29.82 32.17 6.17
CA LEU A 39 28.84 32.64 5.20
C LEU A 39 29.46 33.60 4.18
N LYS A 40 29.24 33.34 2.89
CA LYS A 40 29.38 34.41 1.88
C LYS A 40 28.18 35.34 1.99
N ASP A 41 28.44 36.60 2.34
CA ASP A 41 27.48 37.70 2.33
C ASP A 41 27.72 38.62 1.10
N PRO A 42 27.28 38.22 -0.11
CA PRO A 42 27.55 38.98 -1.35
C PRO A 42 26.81 40.33 -1.42
N TYR A 43 25.97 40.66 -0.44
CA TYR A 43 25.15 41.88 -0.41
C TYR A 43 25.40 42.74 0.85
N GLY A 44 26.28 42.32 1.75
CA GLY A 44 26.72 43.10 2.92
C GLY A 44 25.71 43.23 4.07
N TYR A 45 24.65 42.42 4.10
CA TYR A 45 23.58 42.51 5.10
C TYR A 45 24.01 42.19 6.55
N LEU A 46 25.09 41.44 6.72
CA LEU A 46 25.65 41.06 8.04
C LEU A 46 26.79 41.99 8.46
N ASN A 47 27.42 42.69 7.52
CA ASN A 47 28.61 43.50 7.81
C ASN A 47 28.34 44.78 8.62
N SER A 48 27.11 45.33 8.56
CA SER A 48 26.74 46.54 9.30
C SER A 48 26.33 46.28 10.76
N SER A 49 25.98 45.04 11.12
CA SER A 49 25.28 44.71 12.37
C SER A 49 25.80 43.47 13.10
N TRP A 50 26.89 42.87 12.59
CA TRP A 50 27.65 41.81 13.28
C TRP A 50 29.09 42.29 13.41
N ASN A 51 29.32 43.25 14.32
CA ASN A 51 30.62 43.86 14.61
C ASN A 51 31.08 43.47 16.02
N PHE A 52 32.21 42.73 16.12
CA PHE A 52 32.65 42.07 17.35
C PHE A 52 33.84 42.77 18.05
N ASN A 53 34.20 43.99 17.64
CA ASN A 53 35.42 44.67 18.05
C ASN A 53 35.36 45.35 19.45
N ASN A 54 34.66 44.78 20.44
CA ASN A 54 34.50 45.41 21.77
C ASN A 54 34.27 44.38 22.89
N ASP A 55 34.92 44.57 24.04
CA ASP A 55 35.15 43.53 25.04
C ASP A 55 34.22 43.60 26.28
N THR A 56 32.94 43.96 26.08
CA THR A 56 31.96 44.12 27.18
C THR A 56 30.72 43.23 27.00
N GLU A 57 30.26 42.60 28.10
CA GLU A 57 29.20 41.57 28.06
C GLU A 57 27.81 42.12 27.71
N GLY A 58 27.02 41.35 26.95
CA GLY A 58 25.69 41.76 26.47
C GLY A 58 24.80 40.62 25.93
N PHE A 59 23.74 40.98 25.19
CA PHE A 59 22.65 40.09 24.76
C PHE A 59 22.55 39.91 23.23
N ILE A 60 22.53 38.66 22.72
CA ILE A 60 22.59 38.34 21.27
C ILE A 60 21.38 38.79 20.44
N CYS A 61 20.27 39.17 21.07
CA CYS A 61 19.03 39.53 20.37
C CYS A 61 19.11 40.86 19.60
N LYS A 62 20.24 41.56 19.71
CA LYS A 62 20.52 42.85 19.05
C LYS A 62 21.25 42.68 17.70
N PHE A 63 21.69 41.47 17.36
CA PHE A 63 22.24 41.15 16.04
C PHE A 63 21.12 41.07 14.98
N THR A 64 21.30 41.72 13.82
CA THR A 64 20.25 41.70 12.79
C THR A 64 20.02 40.27 12.29
N ARG A 65 18.75 39.89 12.16
CA ARG A 65 18.26 38.53 11.86
C ARG A 65 18.40 37.49 12.99
N VAL A 66 18.70 37.91 14.23
CA VAL A 66 18.51 37.06 15.41
C VAL A 66 17.15 37.39 16.04
N GLU A 67 16.25 36.41 16.08
CA GLU A 67 14.94 36.58 16.72
C GLU A 67 14.90 35.89 18.08
N CYS A 68 14.52 36.63 19.10
CA CYS A 68 14.38 36.15 20.47
C CYS A 68 12.97 36.40 21.00
N LEU A 69 12.62 35.72 22.09
CA LEU A 69 11.35 35.94 22.81
C LEU A 69 11.38 37.26 23.61
N HIS A 70 12.56 37.70 24.05
CA HIS A 70 12.79 39.00 24.67
C HIS A 70 14.09 39.65 24.15
N PRO A 71 14.18 40.98 23.99
CA PRO A 71 15.37 41.67 23.47
C PRO A 71 16.64 41.62 24.35
N ASP A 72 16.52 41.12 25.58
CA ASP A 72 17.60 41.03 26.57
C ASP A 72 17.83 39.58 27.04
N GLU A 73 17.85 38.65 26.07
CA GLU A 73 18.18 37.23 26.29
C GLU A 73 19.43 36.81 25.49
N ASN A 74 20.06 35.70 25.90
CA ASN A 74 21.12 35.02 25.12
C ASN A 74 20.60 33.75 24.42
N LYS A 75 19.32 33.77 24.00
CA LYS A 75 18.66 32.62 23.38
C LYS A 75 17.73 33.06 22.26
N GLY A 76 18.16 32.85 21.02
CA GLY A 76 17.41 33.26 19.83
C GLY A 76 17.62 32.32 18.65
N THR A 77 16.83 32.53 17.60
CA THR A 77 16.88 31.80 16.33
C THR A 77 17.47 32.71 15.25
N ILE A 78 18.53 32.26 14.59
CA ILE A 78 19.19 33.02 13.53
C ILE A 78 18.48 32.77 12.18
N LYS A 79 17.80 33.78 11.64
CA LYS A 79 17.11 33.73 10.34
C LYS A 79 18.08 33.92 9.18
N LEU A 80 18.58 32.81 8.63
CA LEU A 80 19.33 32.80 7.38
C LEU A 80 18.39 32.51 6.20
N GLY A 81 18.28 33.43 5.24
CA GLY A 81 17.47 33.26 4.02
C GLY A 81 17.18 34.56 3.26
N PRO A 82 16.43 34.49 2.14
CA PRO A 82 15.86 33.28 1.54
C PRO A 82 16.92 32.44 0.82
N TRP A 83 16.80 31.11 0.90
CA TRP A 83 17.66 30.17 0.18
C TRP A 83 16.95 29.64 -1.06
N GLY A 84 17.25 30.26 -2.21
CA GLY A 84 16.67 29.90 -3.49
C GLY A 84 17.20 30.81 -4.61
N GLY A 85 16.91 30.45 -5.86
CA GLY A 85 17.07 31.39 -6.98
C GLY A 85 16.09 32.56 -6.88
N PRO A 86 16.14 33.54 -7.81
CA PRO A 86 15.38 34.79 -7.72
C PRO A 86 13.86 34.68 -7.96
N GLY A 87 13.23 33.52 -7.69
CA GLY A 87 11.81 33.28 -7.92
C GLY A 87 11.11 32.60 -6.74
N GLY A 88 9.93 33.10 -6.39
CA GLY A 88 9.07 32.61 -5.32
C GLY A 88 8.67 33.71 -4.33
N SER A 89 7.46 33.64 -3.79
CA SER A 89 7.02 34.50 -2.68
C SER A 89 7.48 33.93 -1.35
N ALA A 90 7.86 34.79 -0.39
CA ALA A 90 8.13 34.37 0.97
C ALA A 90 6.84 33.84 1.64
N TRP A 91 6.97 32.81 2.46
CA TRP A 91 5.90 32.25 3.29
C TRP A 91 6.52 31.59 4.53
N ASP A 92 5.78 31.64 5.63
CA ASP A 92 6.12 30.98 6.89
C ASP A 92 5.05 29.94 7.21
N TYR A 93 5.45 28.80 7.80
CA TYR A 93 4.52 27.81 8.33
C TYR A 93 4.66 27.73 9.86
N ASP A 94 3.72 28.35 10.56
CA ASP A 94 3.53 28.20 11.99
C ASP A 94 2.49 27.10 12.27
N PRO A 95 2.84 26.01 12.97
CA PRO A 95 1.88 24.99 13.36
C PRO A 95 1.00 25.39 14.58
N GLY A 96 1.24 26.57 15.16
CA GLY A 96 0.53 27.13 16.31
C GLY A 96 1.14 26.72 17.65
N SER A 97 0.89 27.55 18.67
CA SER A 97 1.40 27.32 20.04
C SER A 97 0.96 25.96 20.59
N GLY A 98 1.94 25.15 21.04
CA GLY A 98 1.69 23.79 21.52
C GLY A 98 1.69 22.71 20.43
N SER A 99 1.97 23.05 19.17
CA SER A 99 2.17 22.09 18.09
C SER A 99 3.65 21.94 17.70
N SER A 100 4.07 20.72 17.38
CA SER A 100 5.44 20.42 16.94
C SER A 100 5.45 19.88 15.52
N ILE A 101 6.35 20.36 14.66
CA ILE A 101 6.60 19.75 13.35
C ILE A 101 7.24 18.37 13.56
N ILE A 102 6.62 17.33 13.01
CA ILE A 102 7.04 15.92 13.12
C ILE A 102 7.52 15.33 11.79
N GLU A 103 7.20 15.97 10.67
CA GLU A 103 7.56 15.52 9.33
C GLU A 103 7.76 16.76 8.43
N ILE A 104 8.81 16.76 7.62
CA ILE A 104 9.01 17.73 6.53
C ILE A 104 9.15 16.93 5.25
N GLU A 105 8.16 17.05 4.37
CA GLU A 105 8.17 16.44 3.04
C GLU A 105 8.77 17.43 2.05
N ILE A 106 9.97 17.11 1.56
CA ILE A 106 10.69 17.93 0.57
C ILE A 106 10.44 17.34 -0.82
N GLY A 107 9.51 17.95 -1.56
CA GLY A 107 9.34 17.64 -2.98
C GLY A 107 10.40 18.37 -3.80
N HIS A 108 11.30 17.64 -4.46
CA HIS A 108 12.41 18.22 -5.22
C HIS A 108 12.52 17.66 -6.64
N GLY A 109 13.19 18.42 -7.51
CA GLY A 109 13.58 18.07 -8.87
C GLY A 109 15.01 18.57 -9.11
N ASP A 110 15.19 19.50 -10.06
CA ASP A 110 16.46 20.21 -10.24
C ASP A 110 16.78 21.18 -9.08
N VAL A 111 15.76 21.61 -8.33
CA VAL A 111 15.81 22.38 -7.08
C VAL A 111 14.77 21.83 -6.09
N VAL A 112 14.68 22.36 -4.87
CA VAL A 112 13.50 22.14 -4.03
C VAL A 112 12.29 22.77 -4.72
N ASN A 113 11.35 21.95 -5.18
CA ASN A 113 10.15 22.38 -5.88
C ASN A 113 9.05 22.82 -4.89
N SER A 114 9.04 22.20 -3.72
CA SER A 114 8.01 22.37 -2.70
C SER A 114 8.40 21.80 -1.34
N LEU A 115 7.81 22.35 -0.28
CA LEU A 115 7.86 21.84 1.09
C LEU A 115 6.45 21.60 1.59
N ALA A 116 6.21 20.49 2.28
CA ALA A 116 5.02 20.29 3.11
C ALA A 116 5.46 19.89 4.51
N PHE A 117 4.66 20.25 5.51
CA PHE A 117 4.93 19.95 6.91
C PHE A 117 3.79 19.15 7.48
N LYS A 118 4.14 18.26 8.39
CA LYS A 118 3.18 17.60 9.27
C LYS A 118 3.51 17.98 10.68
N SER A 119 2.49 18.36 11.43
CA SER A 119 2.62 18.79 12.81
C SER A 119 1.72 17.97 13.71
N ILE A 120 2.13 17.73 14.95
CA ILE A 120 1.31 17.12 15.99
C ILE A 120 0.89 18.20 16.99
N ILE A 121 -0.40 18.27 17.31
CA ILE A 121 -0.92 19.17 18.33
C ILE A 121 -0.74 18.47 19.69
N SER A 122 0.12 18.98 20.56
CA SER A 122 0.51 18.29 21.81
C SER A 122 -0.68 18.05 22.75
N ALA A 123 -1.68 18.95 22.73
CA ALA A 123 -2.89 18.83 23.54
C ALA A 123 -3.86 17.72 23.11
N THR A 124 -3.75 17.20 21.87
CA THR A 124 -4.72 16.22 21.32
C THR A 124 -4.07 14.99 20.66
N GLY A 125 -2.74 15.01 20.45
CA GLY A 125 -2.03 13.97 19.69
C GLY A 125 -2.40 13.91 18.19
N LYS A 126 -3.30 14.77 17.71
CA LYS A 126 -3.78 14.78 16.33
C LYS A 126 -2.72 15.36 15.41
N THR A 127 -2.51 14.73 14.26
CA THR A 127 -1.61 15.23 13.22
C THR A 127 -2.35 16.09 12.20
N VAL A 128 -1.71 17.19 11.79
CA VAL A 128 -2.19 18.17 10.80
C VAL A 128 -1.14 18.29 9.70
N LEU A 129 -1.59 18.43 8.44
CA LEU A 129 -0.73 18.65 7.28
C LEU A 129 -0.90 20.08 6.79
N SER A 130 0.21 20.76 6.50
CA SER A 130 0.23 22.16 6.04
C SER A 130 -0.27 22.36 4.60
N GLY A 131 -0.31 21.28 3.82
CA GLY A 131 -0.40 21.35 2.36
C GLY A 131 0.97 21.57 1.72
N LYS A 132 1.00 21.57 0.38
CA LYS A 132 2.24 21.66 -0.40
C LYS A 132 2.55 23.11 -0.74
N HIS A 133 3.58 23.69 -0.10
CA HIS A 133 4.04 25.06 -0.33
C HIS A 133 5.15 25.06 -1.39
N GLY A 134 4.86 25.63 -2.56
CA GLY A 134 5.77 25.64 -3.72
C GLY A 134 5.04 25.30 -5.02
N GLY A 135 5.80 25.10 -6.09
CA GLY A 135 5.25 24.84 -7.42
C GLY A 135 5.12 23.35 -7.77
N THR A 136 4.57 23.08 -8.95
CA THR A 136 4.55 21.74 -9.57
C THR A 136 5.89 21.33 -10.20
N GLY A 137 6.92 22.19 -10.10
CA GLY A 137 8.17 22.10 -10.86
C GLY A 137 8.09 22.90 -12.17
N GLY A 138 9.19 23.59 -12.50
CA GLY A 138 9.31 24.32 -13.77
C GLY A 138 9.55 23.37 -14.95
N ALA A 139 8.98 23.67 -16.10
CA ALA A 139 9.07 22.83 -17.31
C ALA A 139 10.45 22.92 -18.01
N SER A 140 11.51 22.49 -17.35
CA SER A 140 12.82 22.32 -17.99
C SER A 140 12.82 21.05 -18.83
N ARG A 141 12.69 21.20 -20.16
CA ARG A 141 12.77 20.10 -21.13
C ARG A 141 14.22 19.59 -21.33
N THR A 142 14.92 19.19 -20.27
CA THR A 142 16.15 18.36 -20.36
C THR A 142 16.55 17.78 -19.00
N VAL A 143 16.73 16.44 -18.92
CA VAL A 143 17.50 15.72 -17.88
C VAL A 143 16.95 15.77 -16.43
N GLY A 144 15.63 15.66 -16.24
CA GLY A 144 15.00 15.69 -14.90
C GLY A 144 14.90 14.36 -14.12
N ASP A 145 15.09 13.20 -14.76
CA ASP A 145 14.56 11.90 -14.24
C ASP A 145 15.60 10.97 -13.59
N LEU A 146 16.84 11.42 -13.39
CA LEU A 146 17.95 10.49 -13.06
C LEU A 146 17.92 9.89 -11.66
N ALA A 147 17.31 10.54 -10.67
CA ALA A 147 17.29 10.02 -9.29
C ALA A 147 16.33 8.84 -9.08
N ASN A 148 15.29 8.72 -9.93
CA ASN A 148 14.31 7.63 -9.90
C ASN A 148 14.56 6.57 -10.99
N LYS A 149 15.36 6.90 -12.00
CA LYS A 149 15.80 6.02 -13.08
C LYS A 149 16.95 5.15 -12.56
N ASN A 150 16.81 3.82 -12.68
CA ASN A 150 17.90 2.88 -12.37
C ASN A 150 19.20 3.34 -13.09
N PRO A 151 20.34 3.51 -12.38
CA PRO A 151 21.60 3.94 -12.96
C PRO A 151 22.10 3.12 -14.16
N GLU A 152 21.66 1.87 -14.31
CA GLU A 152 21.88 1.01 -15.48
C GLU A 152 21.30 1.57 -16.78
N ARG A 153 20.38 2.53 -16.70
CA ARG A 153 19.75 3.19 -17.86
C ARG A 153 20.34 4.58 -18.15
N PHE A 154 21.44 4.96 -17.51
CA PHE A 154 22.09 6.25 -17.76
C PHE A 154 22.92 6.23 -19.05
N CYS A 155 22.76 7.25 -19.89
CA CYS A 155 23.74 7.55 -20.94
C CYS A 155 25.01 8.19 -20.33
N LYS A 156 26.13 8.21 -21.06
CA LYS A 156 27.41 8.74 -20.55
C LYS A 156 27.29 10.17 -19.96
N ASN A 157 26.49 11.04 -20.58
CA ASN A 157 26.28 12.40 -20.09
C ASN A 157 25.42 12.43 -18.81
N GLU A 158 24.40 11.58 -18.71
CA GLU A 158 23.59 11.40 -17.51
C GLU A 158 24.45 10.92 -16.33
N THR A 159 25.37 9.98 -16.53
CA THR A 159 26.32 9.51 -15.50
C THR A 159 27.22 10.64 -14.98
N ILE A 160 27.74 11.50 -15.87
CA ILE A 160 28.61 12.64 -15.49
C ILE A 160 27.82 13.69 -14.69
N ILE A 161 26.59 13.99 -15.11
CA ILE A 161 25.70 14.92 -14.41
C ILE A 161 25.33 14.37 -13.03
N PHE A 162 24.99 13.08 -12.94
CA PHE A 162 24.66 12.41 -11.69
C PHE A 162 25.83 12.46 -10.69
N ARG A 163 27.06 12.13 -11.11
CA ARG A 163 28.25 12.22 -10.23
C ARG A 163 28.49 13.62 -9.67
N LYS A 164 28.36 14.67 -10.49
CA LYS A 164 28.47 16.07 -10.02
C LYS A 164 27.37 16.46 -9.04
N ARG A 165 26.14 15.94 -9.20
CA ARG A 165 25.03 16.14 -8.27
C ARG A 165 25.26 15.39 -6.95
N LEU A 166 25.73 14.14 -7.03
CA LEU A 166 26.05 13.30 -5.87
C LEU A 166 27.11 13.95 -4.99
N HIS A 167 28.17 14.54 -5.55
CA HIS A 167 29.20 15.25 -4.77
C HIS A 167 28.63 16.38 -3.90
N ARG A 168 27.78 17.25 -4.47
CA ARG A 168 27.14 18.35 -3.73
C ARG A 168 26.17 17.85 -2.65
N PHE A 169 25.46 16.76 -2.93
CA PHE A 169 24.62 16.11 -1.94
C PHE A 169 25.46 15.53 -0.80
N THR A 170 26.60 14.91 -1.11
CA THR A 170 27.55 14.38 -0.13
C THR A 170 28.06 15.48 0.80
N GLU A 171 28.53 16.60 0.25
CA GLU A 171 28.99 17.76 1.02
C GLU A 171 27.91 18.29 1.98
N PHE A 172 26.66 18.37 1.52
CA PHE A 172 25.53 18.79 2.34
C PHE A 172 25.22 17.81 3.49
N VAL A 173 25.15 16.51 3.21
CA VAL A 173 24.85 15.49 4.22
C VAL A 173 25.97 15.41 5.27
N ASP A 174 27.24 15.50 4.86
CA ASP A 174 28.39 15.59 5.77
C ASP A 174 28.28 16.81 6.70
N ALA A 175 28.08 18.01 6.13
CA ALA A 175 27.96 19.23 6.91
C ALA A 175 26.77 19.18 7.89
N PHE A 176 25.64 18.62 7.46
CA PHE A 176 24.44 18.46 8.28
C PHE A 176 24.67 17.51 9.46
N LEU A 177 25.21 16.31 9.20
CA LEU A 177 25.41 15.27 10.24
C LEU A 177 26.48 15.66 11.26
N VAL A 178 27.55 16.33 10.82
CA VAL A 178 28.58 16.89 11.73
C VAL A 178 27.99 18.00 12.58
N ARG A 179 27.20 18.92 12.00
CA ARG A 179 26.55 20.00 12.74
C ARG A 179 25.55 19.47 13.77
N PHE A 180 24.79 18.42 13.46
CA PHE A 180 23.88 17.75 14.40
C PHE A 180 24.62 17.24 15.64
N GLY A 181 25.77 16.60 15.46
CA GLY A 181 26.61 16.11 16.55
C GLY A 181 27.23 17.23 17.39
N ASN A 182 27.71 18.29 16.75
CA ASN A 182 28.27 19.45 17.47
C ASN A 182 27.20 20.15 18.34
N LEU A 183 25.94 20.17 17.88
CA LEU A 183 24.81 20.76 18.62
C LEU A 183 24.14 19.80 19.62
N LYS A 184 24.62 18.55 19.76
CA LYS A 184 24.08 17.51 20.66
C LYS A 184 22.57 17.25 20.48
N LEU A 185 22.06 17.34 19.26
CA LEU A 185 20.63 17.18 18.97
C LEU A 185 20.25 15.70 18.76
N CYS A 186 19.27 15.19 19.52
CA CYS A 186 18.79 13.81 19.40
C CYS A 186 18.04 13.57 18.08
N MET A 187 18.59 12.72 17.20
CA MET A 187 18.01 12.44 15.89
C MET A 187 16.78 11.52 15.98
N GLN A 188 15.57 12.02 15.68
CA GLN A 188 14.38 11.15 15.73
C GLN A 188 14.32 10.18 14.56
N LYS A 189 14.67 10.63 13.35
CA LYS A 189 14.64 9.80 12.14
C LYS A 189 15.73 10.21 11.15
N PHE A 190 16.41 9.22 10.58
CA PHE A 190 17.29 9.37 9.43
C PHE A 190 16.76 8.51 8.29
N ARG A 191 16.39 9.14 7.17
CA ARG A 191 15.94 8.44 5.97
C ARG A 191 16.81 8.85 4.79
N LEU A 192 17.40 7.87 4.12
CA LEU A 192 18.32 8.08 3.00
C LEU A 192 17.93 7.16 1.83
N LEU A 193 17.73 7.77 0.68
CA LEU A 193 17.62 7.09 -0.62
C LEU A 193 18.86 7.46 -1.42
N ILE A 194 19.67 6.49 -1.83
CA ILE A 194 20.94 6.72 -2.53
C ILE A 194 21.21 5.69 -3.62
N GLY A 195 21.71 6.14 -4.77
CA GLY A 195 22.28 5.30 -5.82
C GLY A 195 23.80 5.29 -5.75
N LEU A 196 24.39 4.12 -5.53
CA LEU A 196 25.84 3.91 -5.50
C LEU A 196 26.36 3.52 -6.90
N LEU A 197 27.22 4.36 -7.47
CA LEU A 197 27.85 4.16 -8.78
C LEU A 197 29.29 3.61 -8.71
N ASP A 198 29.93 3.76 -7.56
CA ASP A 198 31.35 3.48 -7.34
C ASP A 198 31.62 3.19 -5.84
N VAL A 199 32.86 2.77 -5.54
CA VAL A 199 33.27 2.30 -4.20
C VAL A 199 33.35 3.46 -3.19
N GLU A 200 33.69 4.67 -3.64
CA GLU A 200 33.80 5.86 -2.78
C GLU A 200 32.44 6.26 -2.18
N ALA A 201 31.35 6.11 -2.92
CA ALA A 201 30.01 6.35 -2.40
C ALA A 201 29.63 5.40 -1.24
N SER A 202 30.21 4.19 -1.19
CA SER A 202 29.95 3.22 -0.10
C SER A 202 30.63 3.63 1.21
N SER A 203 31.88 4.12 1.18
CA SER A 203 32.58 4.54 2.41
C SER A 203 32.01 5.83 3.00
N LEU A 204 31.47 6.71 2.15
CA LEU A 204 30.66 7.86 2.57
C LEU A 204 29.36 7.42 3.28
N LEU A 205 28.70 6.39 2.74
CA LEU A 205 27.50 5.82 3.38
C LEU A 205 27.83 5.20 4.75
N ASP A 206 28.94 4.46 4.87
CA ASP A 206 29.42 3.92 6.16
C ASP A 206 29.62 5.04 7.21
N LYS A 207 30.27 6.14 6.80
CA LYS A 207 30.47 7.33 7.64
C LYS A 207 29.15 7.94 8.10
N TRP A 208 28.16 8.08 7.21
CA TRP A 208 26.86 8.66 7.55
C TRP A 208 26.04 7.77 8.49
N ILE A 209 26.07 6.46 8.27
CA ILE A 209 25.47 5.48 9.19
C ILE A 209 26.12 5.61 10.57
N GLY A 210 27.45 5.66 10.64
CA GLY A 210 28.19 5.87 11.89
C GLY A 210 27.83 7.19 12.59
N LEU A 211 27.70 8.29 11.85
CA LEU A 211 27.27 9.59 12.40
C LEU A 211 25.81 9.56 12.88
N ALA A 212 24.88 8.94 12.15
CA ALA A 212 23.49 8.82 12.58
C ALA A 212 23.36 8.01 13.89
N ILE A 213 24.11 6.91 14.02
CA ILE A 213 24.16 6.08 15.23
C ILE A 213 24.79 6.84 16.39
N LYS A 214 25.89 7.59 16.15
CA LYS A 214 26.52 8.45 17.16
C LYS A 214 25.59 9.57 17.67
N ASN A 215 24.63 10.00 16.85
CA ASN A 215 23.57 10.95 17.19
C ASN A 215 22.29 10.29 17.75
N GLU A 216 22.40 9.05 18.23
CA GLU A 216 21.34 8.27 18.89
C GLU A 216 20.04 8.13 18.06
N VAL A 217 20.17 7.99 16.73
CA VAL A 217 19.01 7.87 15.82
C VAL A 217 17.98 6.82 16.26
N LYS A 218 16.69 7.19 16.27
CA LYS A 218 15.58 6.30 16.69
C LYS A 218 14.89 5.55 15.55
N ASP A 219 14.80 6.09 14.34
CA ASP A 219 14.24 5.43 13.15
C ASP A 219 15.24 5.59 12.00
N LEU A 220 15.76 4.48 11.48
CA LEU A 220 16.79 4.46 10.43
C LEU A 220 16.24 3.74 9.20
N ASP A 221 16.09 4.47 8.10
CA ASP A 221 15.45 4.02 6.86
C ASP A 221 16.41 4.23 5.68
N LEU A 222 17.12 3.17 5.30
CA LEU A 222 18.16 3.19 4.26
C LEU A 222 17.66 2.44 3.03
N ASN A 223 17.54 3.13 1.89
CA ASN A 223 17.27 2.53 0.59
C ASN A 223 18.46 2.78 -0.33
N VAL A 224 19.15 1.70 -0.67
CA VAL A 224 20.40 1.70 -1.43
C VAL A 224 20.16 1.03 -2.78
N GLN A 225 20.44 1.75 -3.86
CA GLN A 225 20.39 1.23 -5.22
C GLN A 225 21.82 1.08 -5.76
N THR A 226 22.09 -0.03 -6.43
CA THR A 226 23.42 -0.46 -6.85
C THR A 226 23.41 -0.91 -8.32
N TYR A 227 24.57 -0.88 -8.95
CA TYR A 227 24.75 -1.25 -10.35
C TYR A 227 25.03 -2.77 -10.51
N LYS A 228 24.44 -3.43 -11.52
CA LYS A 228 24.72 -4.83 -11.93
C LYS A 228 24.61 -5.88 -10.82
N ASN A 229 23.43 -6.02 -10.20
CA ASN A 229 23.13 -7.02 -9.15
C ASN A 229 24.07 -7.00 -7.91
N ALA A 230 25.00 -6.05 -7.81
CA ALA A 230 25.77 -5.86 -6.59
C ALA A 230 24.85 -5.41 -5.44
N MET A 231 25.30 -5.56 -4.19
CA MET A 231 24.59 -5.04 -3.02
C MET A 231 25.59 -4.37 -2.10
N TYR A 232 25.13 -3.34 -1.39
CA TYR A 232 25.95 -2.63 -0.42
C TYR A 232 26.11 -3.49 0.85
N THR A 233 27.34 -3.85 1.20
CA THR A 233 27.62 -4.59 2.44
C THR A 233 27.43 -3.65 3.62
N LEU A 234 26.45 -3.96 4.45
CA LEU A 234 26.03 -3.13 5.58
C LEU A 234 27.10 -3.16 6.70
N PRO A 235 27.56 -2.00 7.21
CA PRO A 235 28.57 -1.96 8.26
C PRO A 235 28.01 -2.41 9.60
N TRP A 236 28.77 -3.25 10.30
CA TRP A 236 28.35 -3.91 11.55
C TRP A 236 27.97 -2.94 12.69
N ILE A 237 28.44 -1.69 12.62
CA ILE A 237 28.18 -0.63 13.62
C ILE A 237 26.68 -0.41 13.86
N ILE A 238 25.84 -0.66 12.86
CA ILE A 238 24.37 -0.57 12.96
C ILE A 238 23.79 -1.49 14.04
N PHE A 239 24.39 -2.66 14.28
CA PHE A 239 23.95 -3.60 15.31
C PHE A 239 24.33 -3.16 16.74
N SER A 240 25.04 -2.03 16.88
CA SER A 240 25.38 -1.42 18.17
C SER A 240 24.46 -0.25 18.58
N ALA A 241 23.46 0.10 17.74
CA ALA A 241 22.58 1.25 17.94
C ALA A 241 21.50 1.02 19.02
N ALA A 242 21.85 1.22 20.29
CA ALA A 242 20.96 0.93 21.43
C ALA A 242 19.69 1.78 21.50
N SER A 243 19.67 2.98 20.91
CA SER A 243 18.51 3.90 20.86
C SER A 243 17.51 3.60 19.74
N LEU A 244 17.85 2.68 18.83
CA LEU A 244 17.10 2.44 17.60
C LEU A 244 15.79 1.70 17.88
N ASN A 245 14.67 2.32 17.55
CA ASN A 245 13.31 1.76 17.66
C ASN A 245 12.84 1.10 16.35
N ALA A 246 13.26 1.61 15.20
CA ALA A 246 12.89 1.09 13.90
C ALA A 246 14.08 1.06 12.94
N LEU A 247 14.24 -0.05 12.22
CA LEU A 247 15.28 -0.25 11.21
C LEU A 247 14.64 -0.74 9.91
N LYS A 248 14.82 0.03 8.83
CA LYS A 248 14.41 -0.33 7.48
C LYS A 248 15.62 -0.31 6.57
N LEU A 249 15.85 -1.42 5.87
CA LEU A 249 16.98 -1.59 4.96
C LEU A 249 16.44 -2.08 3.61
N GLU A 250 16.79 -1.41 2.52
CA GLU A 250 16.52 -1.87 1.16
C GLU A 250 17.80 -1.90 0.32
N GLY A 251 18.10 -3.04 -0.31
CA GLY A 251 19.26 -3.21 -1.21
C GLY A 251 20.59 -3.56 -0.52
N CYS A 252 20.54 -4.02 0.73
CA CYS A 252 21.73 -4.28 1.56
C CYS A 252 22.11 -5.76 1.63
N LYS A 253 23.41 -6.03 1.74
CA LYS A 253 23.99 -7.34 2.02
C LYS A 253 24.45 -7.40 3.47
N LEU A 254 24.00 -8.40 4.22
CA LEU A 254 24.34 -8.62 5.62
C LEU A 254 25.22 -9.89 5.69
N GLU A 255 26.54 -9.69 5.85
CA GLU A 255 27.52 -10.78 5.97
C GLU A 255 28.12 -10.88 7.37
N HIS A 256 28.57 -9.76 7.93
CA HIS A 256 29.25 -9.72 9.22
C HIS A 256 28.35 -9.08 10.27
N ILE A 257 27.96 -9.88 11.28
CA ILE A 257 27.28 -9.38 12.46
C ILE A 257 28.10 -9.71 13.72
N PRO A 258 28.09 -8.85 14.74
CA PRO A 258 28.75 -9.17 16.01
C PRO A 258 28.08 -10.38 16.69
N GLU A 259 28.79 -11.02 17.63
CA GLU A 259 28.23 -12.10 18.46
C GLU A 259 27.02 -11.62 19.28
N ILE A 260 27.10 -10.37 19.74
CA ILE A 260 26.08 -9.69 20.55
C ILE A 260 25.56 -8.46 19.79
N ILE A 261 24.28 -8.48 19.45
CA ILE A 261 23.51 -7.38 18.89
C ILE A 261 22.97 -6.53 20.05
N ARG A 262 23.23 -5.22 20.03
CA ARG A 262 22.80 -4.27 21.08
C ARG A 262 21.56 -3.45 20.70
N LEU A 263 20.74 -3.96 19.77
CA LEU A 263 19.48 -3.35 19.29
C LEU A 263 18.35 -3.52 20.33
N PHE A 264 18.61 -3.17 21.59
CA PHE A 264 17.74 -3.44 22.72
C PHE A 264 16.40 -2.70 22.67
N SER A 265 16.37 -1.52 22.04
CA SER A 265 15.16 -0.70 21.85
C SER A 265 14.33 -1.06 20.61
N LEU A 266 14.80 -1.99 19.77
CA LEU A 266 14.23 -2.21 18.43
C LEU A 266 12.86 -2.87 18.51
N LYS A 267 11.86 -2.21 17.90
CA LYS A 267 10.46 -2.64 17.83
C LYS A 267 10.02 -3.05 16.43
N SER A 268 10.56 -2.44 15.37
CA SER A 268 10.24 -2.78 13.97
C SER A 268 11.52 -2.99 13.15
N LEU A 269 11.58 -4.12 12.46
CA LEU A 269 12.69 -4.51 11.58
C LEU A 269 12.14 -4.90 10.20
N ILE A 270 12.41 -4.07 9.19
CA ILE A 270 11.94 -4.26 7.82
C ILE A 270 13.14 -4.40 6.90
N LEU A 271 13.35 -5.60 6.37
CA LEU A 271 14.44 -5.92 5.45
C LEU A 271 13.85 -6.17 4.06
N LYS A 272 14.25 -5.36 3.09
CA LYS A 272 13.79 -5.40 1.69
C LYS A 272 14.96 -5.64 0.75
N LYS A 273 14.79 -6.48 -0.27
CA LYS A 273 15.84 -6.77 -1.27
C LYS A 273 17.20 -7.00 -0.60
N VAL A 274 17.26 -7.89 0.40
CA VAL A 274 18.48 -8.15 1.18
C VAL A 274 19.12 -9.50 0.87
N ALA A 275 20.46 -9.54 0.81
CA ALA A 275 21.20 -10.79 0.90
C ALA A 275 21.58 -11.05 2.36
N ILE A 276 21.17 -12.19 2.91
CA ILE A 276 21.21 -12.49 4.34
C ILE A 276 21.27 -14.00 4.57
N ASN A 277 21.97 -14.44 5.62
CA ASN A 277 22.04 -15.86 6.00
C ASN A 277 21.12 -16.20 7.19
N GLU A 278 20.92 -17.51 7.41
CA GLU A 278 19.96 -18.05 8.40
C GLU A 278 20.35 -17.74 9.85
N GLU A 279 21.65 -17.67 10.14
CA GLU A 279 22.18 -17.33 11.47
C GLU A 279 21.88 -15.87 11.83
N ILE A 280 22.01 -14.95 10.87
CA ILE A 280 21.73 -13.53 11.06
C ILE A 280 20.25 -13.30 11.36
N VAL A 281 19.34 -13.96 10.63
CA VAL A 281 17.89 -13.92 10.94
C VAL A 281 17.61 -14.42 12.35
N LYS A 282 18.19 -15.56 12.73
CA LYS A 282 18.01 -16.15 14.06
C LYS A 282 18.54 -15.24 15.18
N LYS A 283 19.73 -14.64 15.01
CA LYS A 283 20.31 -13.69 15.98
C LYS A 283 19.47 -12.41 16.08
N LEU A 284 19.04 -11.82 14.97
CA LEU A 284 18.18 -10.63 14.96
C LEU A 284 16.86 -10.86 15.70
N THR A 285 16.19 -11.98 15.44
CA THR A 285 14.88 -12.27 16.06
C THR A 285 14.96 -12.73 17.53
N SER A 286 16.12 -13.22 17.99
CA SER A 286 16.30 -13.69 19.38
C SER A 286 17.02 -12.71 20.31
N GLN A 287 17.88 -11.83 19.79
CA GLN A 287 18.63 -10.85 20.59
C GLN A 287 17.98 -9.45 20.64
N CYS A 288 16.87 -9.22 19.93
CA CYS A 288 16.09 -7.98 20.01
C CYS A 288 14.85 -8.16 20.92
N PRO A 289 14.93 -7.90 22.24
CA PRO A 289 13.89 -8.29 23.20
C PRO A 289 12.58 -7.51 23.08
N LEU A 290 12.60 -6.35 22.42
CA LEU A 290 11.44 -5.48 22.21
C LEU A 290 10.83 -5.57 20.80
N LEU A 291 11.29 -6.49 19.96
CA LEU A 291 10.85 -6.62 18.57
C LEU A 291 9.36 -7.01 18.51
N GLU A 292 8.53 -6.13 17.94
CA GLU A 292 7.07 -6.31 17.79
C GLU A 292 6.66 -6.58 16.32
N ASP A 293 7.44 -6.10 15.36
CA ASP A 293 7.17 -6.16 13.92
C ASP A 293 8.42 -6.59 13.15
N PHE A 294 8.32 -7.70 12.42
CA PHE A 294 9.40 -8.25 11.60
C PHE A 294 8.92 -8.51 10.17
N SER A 295 9.61 -7.92 9.20
CA SER A 295 9.30 -8.09 7.77
C SER A 295 10.55 -8.43 6.95
N LEU A 296 10.50 -9.54 6.22
CA LEU A 296 11.41 -9.87 5.12
C LEU A 296 10.65 -9.72 3.79
N ASP A 297 11.17 -8.95 2.83
CA ASP A 297 10.52 -8.68 1.54
C ASP A 297 11.52 -8.68 0.38
N HIS A 298 11.53 -9.75 -0.40
CA HIS A 298 12.56 -10.09 -1.39
C HIS A 298 13.94 -10.28 -0.74
N PHE A 299 14.41 -11.52 -0.67
CA PHE A 299 15.68 -11.85 -0.03
C PHE A 299 16.41 -12.98 -0.77
N TRP A 300 17.71 -13.09 -0.52
CA TRP A 300 18.60 -14.11 -1.11
C TRP A 300 19.50 -14.72 -0.04
N GLY A 301 19.82 -16.02 -0.16
CA GLY A 301 20.70 -16.74 0.76
C GLY A 301 20.00 -17.51 1.89
N LEU A 302 18.67 -17.56 1.93
CA LEU A 302 17.88 -18.28 2.94
C LEU A 302 17.20 -19.53 2.36
N LYS A 303 17.52 -20.72 2.90
CA LYS A 303 16.82 -21.99 2.60
C LYS A 303 15.86 -22.38 3.72
N HIS A 304 16.17 -21.98 4.95
CA HIS A 304 15.38 -22.14 6.16
C HIS A 304 15.22 -20.80 6.89
N ILE A 305 13.99 -20.43 7.24
CA ILE A 305 13.71 -19.31 8.16
C ILE A 305 13.28 -19.89 9.50
N SER A 306 14.00 -19.55 10.57
CA SER A 306 13.67 -19.95 11.95
C SER A 306 13.52 -18.70 12.81
N VAL A 307 12.30 -18.45 13.30
CA VAL A 307 11.97 -17.31 14.19
C VAL A 307 11.38 -17.89 15.47
N VAL A 308 12.27 -18.17 16.43
CA VAL A 308 11.95 -18.92 17.65
C VAL A 308 12.37 -18.08 18.86
N LYS A 309 11.51 -18.02 19.88
CA LYS A 309 11.68 -17.28 21.15
C LYS A 309 11.51 -15.74 21.16
N PRO A 310 10.98 -15.02 20.15
CA PRO A 310 10.73 -13.59 20.32
C PRO A 310 9.57 -13.35 21.30
N GLN A 311 9.84 -12.68 22.42
CA GLN A 311 8.85 -12.50 23.48
C GLN A 311 7.72 -11.51 23.14
N LYS A 312 7.98 -10.51 22.26
CA LYS A 312 7.04 -9.42 21.97
C LYS A 312 6.59 -9.33 20.51
N LEU A 313 7.02 -10.25 19.65
CA LEU A 313 6.70 -10.20 18.22
C LEU A 313 5.20 -10.41 18.00
N LYS A 314 4.53 -9.40 17.44
CA LYS A 314 3.08 -9.37 17.15
C LYS A 314 2.81 -9.56 15.65
N ILE A 315 3.69 -9.07 14.79
CA ILE A 315 3.53 -9.10 13.33
C ILE A 315 4.77 -9.73 12.70
N CYS A 316 4.55 -10.75 11.87
CA CYS A 316 5.58 -11.36 11.04
C CYS A 316 5.12 -11.35 9.57
N SER A 317 5.96 -10.85 8.67
CA SER A 317 5.72 -10.81 7.23
C SER A 317 6.92 -11.39 6.48
N ILE A 318 6.70 -12.43 5.68
CA ILE A 318 7.73 -13.05 4.84
C ILE A 318 7.23 -13.00 3.40
N CYS A 319 7.91 -12.24 2.55
CA CYS A 319 7.57 -12.02 1.15
C CYS A 319 8.82 -12.25 0.29
N GLY A 320 8.71 -12.98 -0.83
CA GLY A 320 9.82 -13.05 -1.79
C GLY A 320 9.68 -14.13 -2.88
N PRO A 321 10.48 -14.02 -3.96
CA PRO A 321 10.61 -15.06 -4.97
C PRO A 321 11.41 -16.24 -4.39
N ILE A 322 10.71 -17.31 -4.08
CA ILE A 322 11.22 -18.45 -3.31
C ILE A 322 11.59 -19.59 -4.26
N ASN A 323 12.73 -19.45 -4.95
CA ASN A 323 13.33 -20.59 -5.66
C ASN A 323 14.16 -21.49 -4.71
N GLU A 324 14.57 -20.97 -3.54
CA GLU A 324 15.52 -21.63 -2.63
C GLU A 324 14.97 -21.95 -1.23
N LEU A 325 14.00 -21.19 -0.71
CA LEU A 325 13.43 -21.38 0.62
C LEU A 325 12.54 -22.63 0.65
N LYS A 326 12.85 -23.59 1.51
CA LYS A 326 12.16 -24.88 1.64
C LYS A 326 11.35 -25.01 2.92
N ARG A 327 11.69 -24.25 3.96
CA ARG A 327 11.05 -24.36 5.27
C ARG A 327 10.99 -23.03 6.03
N ILE A 328 9.86 -22.82 6.68
CA ILE A 328 9.61 -21.71 7.61
C ILE A 328 9.20 -22.34 8.95
N GLU A 329 9.91 -21.97 10.01
CA GLU A 329 9.67 -22.40 11.39
C GLU A 329 9.44 -21.16 12.26
N LEU A 330 8.26 -21.08 12.89
CA LEU A 330 7.86 -19.96 13.72
C LEU A 330 7.44 -20.48 15.10
N ALA A 331 8.04 -19.96 16.16
CA ALA A 331 7.69 -20.24 17.55
C ALA A 331 7.68 -18.93 18.36
N ALA A 332 6.54 -18.24 18.30
CA ALA A 332 6.35 -16.88 18.80
C ALA A 332 4.97 -16.74 19.49
N PRO A 333 4.88 -16.89 20.83
CA PRO A 333 3.58 -16.92 21.51
C PRO A 333 2.82 -15.60 21.50
N SER A 334 3.51 -14.47 21.30
CA SER A 334 2.90 -13.15 21.18
C SER A 334 2.40 -12.82 19.76
N LEU A 335 2.62 -13.71 18.78
CA LEU A 335 2.34 -13.43 17.37
C LEU A 335 0.83 -13.37 17.11
N GLN A 336 0.37 -12.25 16.55
CA GLN A 336 -1.05 -11.97 16.27
C GLN A 336 -1.36 -12.00 14.77
N GLN A 337 -0.41 -11.57 13.93
CA GLN A 337 -0.53 -11.59 12.48
C GLN A 337 0.69 -12.25 11.83
N LEU A 338 0.42 -13.21 10.95
CA LEU A 338 1.39 -13.85 10.06
C LEU A 338 0.97 -13.64 8.60
N ALA A 339 1.88 -13.12 7.79
CA ALA A 339 1.73 -13.03 6.34
C ALA A 339 2.90 -13.75 5.65
N ILE A 340 2.61 -14.72 4.80
CA ILE A 340 3.60 -15.44 3.99
C ILE A 340 3.20 -15.29 2.52
N THR A 341 4.09 -14.74 1.70
CA THR A 341 3.90 -14.48 0.27
C THR A 341 5.07 -15.06 -0.51
N CYS A 342 4.80 -16.11 -1.29
CA CYS A 342 5.80 -16.86 -2.02
C CYS A 342 5.63 -16.74 -3.54
N GLY A 343 6.73 -16.95 -4.26
CA GLY A 343 6.70 -17.25 -5.70
C GLY A 343 6.30 -18.71 -5.94
N VAL A 344 5.64 -18.98 -7.07
CA VAL A 344 4.90 -20.24 -7.36
C VAL A 344 5.81 -21.46 -7.64
N ARG A 345 7.05 -21.52 -7.15
CA ARG A 345 8.03 -22.57 -7.50
C ARG A 345 8.51 -23.37 -6.29
N GLY A 346 8.07 -24.62 -6.19
CA GLY A 346 8.44 -25.57 -5.12
C GLY A 346 7.46 -25.58 -3.93
N SER A 347 7.38 -26.72 -3.24
CA SER A 347 6.66 -26.86 -1.94
C SER A 347 7.50 -26.26 -0.81
N ILE A 348 6.82 -25.73 0.21
CA ILE A 348 7.42 -25.08 1.38
C ILE A 348 6.76 -25.66 2.64
N ILE A 349 7.57 -26.25 3.51
CA ILE A 349 7.11 -26.74 4.81
C ILE A 349 6.94 -25.54 5.75
N ILE A 350 5.72 -25.25 6.17
CA ILE A 350 5.42 -24.21 7.16
C ILE A 350 5.11 -24.90 8.49
N ASP A 351 5.97 -24.72 9.48
CA ASP A 351 5.74 -25.16 10.85
C ASP A 351 5.54 -23.96 11.78
N VAL A 352 4.36 -23.89 12.39
CA VAL A 352 3.96 -22.84 13.33
C VAL A 352 3.73 -23.51 14.68
N ALA A 353 4.74 -23.52 15.54
CA ALA A 353 4.65 -23.98 16.92
C ALA A 353 4.32 -22.80 17.85
N ASP A 354 3.68 -23.07 18.98
CA ASP A 354 3.46 -22.13 20.10
C ASP A 354 2.82 -20.76 19.77
N CYS A 355 2.34 -20.50 18.56
CA CYS A 355 1.73 -19.22 18.15
C CYS A 355 0.25 -19.14 18.54
N SER A 356 -0.05 -19.41 19.82
CA SER A 356 -1.41 -19.55 20.34
C SER A 356 -2.27 -18.28 20.24
N ASN A 357 -1.66 -17.09 20.14
CA ASN A 357 -2.35 -15.82 19.96
C ASN A 357 -2.57 -15.41 18.49
N LEU A 358 -2.27 -16.28 17.52
CA LEU A 358 -2.38 -15.95 16.10
C LEU A 358 -3.84 -15.77 15.68
N LYS A 359 -4.20 -14.53 15.31
CA LYS A 359 -5.55 -14.12 14.90
C LYS A 359 -5.69 -13.93 13.39
N VAL A 360 -4.60 -13.58 12.70
CA VAL A 360 -4.62 -13.23 11.27
C VAL A 360 -3.56 -14.04 10.53
N LEU A 361 -3.98 -14.84 9.56
CA LEU A 361 -3.10 -15.66 8.73
C LEU A 361 -3.37 -15.38 7.25
N LYS A 362 -2.33 -14.91 6.55
CA LYS A 362 -2.38 -14.57 5.13
C LYS A 362 -1.36 -15.42 4.38
N LEU A 363 -1.84 -16.36 3.58
CA LEU A 363 -1.05 -17.24 2.73
C LEU A 363 -1.24 -16.79 1.27
N LYS A 364 -0.15 -16.42 0.60
CA LYS A 364 -0.18 -15.99 -0.81
C LYS A 364 0.88 -16.74 -1.64
N GLY A 365 0.48 -17.35 -2.75
CA GLY A 365 1.40 -17.97 -3.71
C GLY A 365 2.14 -19.21 -3.17
N ILE A 366 1.55 -19.90 -2.18
CA ILE A 366 2.20 -21.02 -1.49
C ILE A 366 1.70 -22.34 -2.07
N ASN A 367 2.64 -23.20 -2.47
CA ASN A 367 2.36 -24.55 -2.96
C ASN A 367 2.22 -25.54 -1.80
N LEU A 368 1.17 -25.37 -0.99
CA LEU A 368 0.76 -26.34 0.03
C LEU A 368 -0.08 -27.44 -0.63
N ILE A 369 0.13 -28.69 -0.24
CA ILE A 369 -0.85 -29.77 -0.48
C ILE A 369 -1.88 -29.84 0.67
N ASP A 370 -3.01 -30.50 0.44
CA ASP A 370 -4.14 -30.59 1.38
C ASP A 370 -3.72 -31.01 2.80
N GLN A 371 -2.83 -32.00 2.93
CA GLN A 371 -2.32 -32.47 4.23
C GLN A 371 -1.48 -31.41 4.96
N GLU A 372 -0.68 -30.63 4.24
CA GLU A 372 0.14 -29.55 4.81
C GLU A 372 -0.75 -28.39 5.26
N PHE A 373 -1.77 -28.03 4.46
CA PHE A 373 -2.75 -27.02 4.83
C PHE A 373 -3.53 -27.43 6.08
N HIS A 374 -4.02 -28.68 6.15
CA HIS A 374 -4.72 -29.20 7.32
C HIS A 374 -3.82 -29.23 8.58
N ARG A 375 -2.56 -29.67 8.44
CA ARG A 375 -1.55 -29.63 9.52
C ARG A 375 -1.26 -28.21 9.99
N LEU A 376 -1.29 -27.22 9.10
CA LEU A 376 -1.13 -25.81 9.47
C LEU A 376 -2.37 -25.31 10.24
N MET A 377 -3.58 -25.59 9.76
CA MET A 377 -4.82 -25.17 10.41
C MET A 377 -4.98 -25.74 11.83
N SER A 378 -4.63 -27.01 12.05
CA SER A 378 -4.73 -27.64 13.39
C SER A 378 -3.80 -27.01 14.45
N LYS A 379 -2.74 -26.32 14.03
CA LYS A 379 -1.82 -25.58 14.92
C LYS A 379 -2.26 -24.14 15.22
N VAL A 380 -3.27 -23.60 14.53
CA VAL A 380 -3.73 -22.20 14.68
C VAL A 380 -5.22 -22.09 15.07
N PRO A 381 -5.71 -22.80 16.10
CA PRO A 381 -7.14 -22.88 16.41
C PRO A 381 -7.79 -21.56 16.87
N MET A 382 -6.99 -20.54 17.21
CA MET A 382 -7.47 -19.22 17.68
C MET A 382 -7.72 -18.21 16.55
N LEU A 383 -7.61 -18.63 15.29
CA LEU A 383 -7.65 -17.75 14.12
C LEU A 383 -8.99 -17.04 13.92
N GLU A 384 -8.95 -15.74 13.62
CA GLU A 384 -10.12 -14.87 13.37
C GLU A 384 -10.24 -14.42 11.90
N ASP A 385 -9.12 -14.27 11.16
CA ASP A 385 -9.07 -13.86 9.74
C ASP A 385 -8.09 -14.76 8.96
N LEU A 386 -8.61 -15.55 8.02
CA LEU A 386 -7.85 -16.44 7.14
C LEU A 386 -7.96 -15.98 5.69
N LYS A 387 -6.81 -15.78 5.04
CA LYS A 387 -6.71 -15.48 3.61
C LYS A 387 -5.80 -16.47 2.91
N VAL A 388 -6.34 -17.19 1.93
CA VAL A 388 -5.64 -18.15 1.07
C VAL A 388 -5.74 -17.63 -0.37
N LEU A 389 -4.60 -17.24 -0.93
CA LEU A 389 -4.52 -16.52 -2.20
C LEU A 389 -3.49 -17.16 -3.12
N SER A 390 -3.87 -17.56 -4.34
CA SER A 390 -2.94 -18.11 -5.34
C SER A 390 -2.17 -19.37 -4.87
N CYS A 391 -2.77 -20.18 -3.99
CA CYS A 391 -2.17 -21.44 -3.55
C CYS A 391 -2.50 -22.54 -4.58
N ALA A 392 -1.53 -22.92 -5.40
CA ALA A 392 -1.78 -23.62 -6.66
C ALA A 392 -1.90 -25.16 -6.56
N LEU A 393 -1.52 -25.77 -5.43
CA LEU A 393 -1.53 -27.24 -5.24
C LEU A 393 -2.66 -27.76 -4.32
N ILE A 394 -3.42 -26.87 -3.67
CA ILE A 394 -4.53 -27.27 -2.80
C ILE A 394 -5.70 -27.72 -3.67
N GLU A 395 -6.16 -28.95 -3.51
CA GLU A 395 -7.36 -29.50 -4.15
C GLU A 395 -8.57 -29.50 -3.22
N ARG A 396 -8.36 -29.60 -1.90
CA ARG A 396 -9.43 -29.65 -0.90
C ARG A 396 -9.17 -28.68 0.25
N ILE A 397 -10.17 -27.87 0.59
CA ILE A 397 -10.14 -26.97 1.76
C ILE A 397 -11.24 -27.39 2.73
N THR A 398 -10.88 -28.02 3.85
CA THR A 398 -11.79 -28.27 4.98
C THR A 398 -11.43 -27.34 6.13
N ILE A 399 -12.39 -26.52 6.59
CA ILE A 399 -12.24 -25.57 7.70
C ILE A 399 -13.41 -25.74 8.67
N SER A 400 -13.15 -26.25 9.87
CA SER A 400 -14.06 -26.13 11.02
C SER A 400 -13.46 -25.20 12.08
N SER A 401 -14.16 -24.13 12.44
CA SER A 401 -13.72 -23.18 13.48
C SER A 401 -14.85 -22.30 14.01
N TYR A 402 -15.04 -22.32 15.32
CA TYR A 402 -15.98 -21.44 16.03
C TYR A 402 -15.42 -20.00 16.24
N ARG A 403 -14.17 -19.71 15.88
CA ARG A 403 -13.52 -18.39 16.07
C ARG A 403 -13.32 -17.60 14.79
N LEU A 404 -13.35 -18.27 13.64
CA LEU A 404 -13.09 -17.63 12.36
C LEU A 404 -14.23 -16.67 12.00
N LYS A 405 -13.90 -15.39 11.84
CA LYS A 405 -14.82 -14.30 11.48
C LYS A 405 -14.71 -13.91 10.02
N LYS A 406 -13.56 -14.13 9.39
CA LYS A 406 -13.30 -13.78 7.99
C LYS A 406 -12.58 -14.92 7.29
N LEU A 407 -13.11 -15.32 6.14
CA LEU A 407 -12.49 -16.30 5.25
C LEU A 407 -12.43 -15.73 3.83
N SER A 408 -11.24 -15.74 3.23
CA SER A 408 -10.99 -15.30 1.86
C SER A 408 -10.22 -16.38 1.11
N VAL A 409 -10.81 -17.02 0.10
CA VAL A 409 -10.15 -18.01 -0.77
C VAL A 409 -10.15 -17.49 -2.20
N SER A 410 -8.99 -17.44 -2.87
CA SER A 410 -8.91 -16.78 -4.19
C SER A 410 -7.76 -17.27 -5.05
N TYR A 411 -7.98 -17.42 -6.35
CA TYR A 411 -6.98 -17.86 -7.34
C TYR A 411 -6.30 -19.22 -7.04
N CYS A 412 -6.96 -20.09 -6.29
CA CYS A 412 -6.52 -21.46 -6.02
C CYS A 412 -7.00 -22.39 -7.15
N PHE A 413 -6.27 -22.42 -8.27
CA PHE A 413 -6.77 -22.96 -9.55
C PHE A 413 -6.93 -24.49 -9.63
N LYS A 414 -6.37 -25.26 -8.69
CA LYS A 414 -6.58 -26.71 -8.58
C LYS A 414 -7.64 -27.11 -7.54
N LEU A 415 -8.28 -26.15 -6.88
CA LEU A 415 -9.30 -26.41 -5.86
C LEU A 415 -10.49 -27.13 -6.51
N LYS A 416 -10.86 -28.30 -6.00
CA LYS A 416 -11.98 -29.13 -6.47
C LYS A 416 -13.12 -29.19 -5.45
N GLU A 417 -12.80 -29.03 -4.17
CA GLU A 417 -13.76 -29.18 -3.07
C GLU A 417 -13.50 -28.17 -1.94
N ILE A 418 -14.57 -27.64 -1.36
CA ILE A 418 -14.49 -26.81 -0.15
C ILE A 418 -15.61 -27.14 0.85
N GLU A 419 -15.21 -27.35 2.10
CA GLU A 419 -16.05 -27.70 3.24
C GLU A 419 -15.82 -26.68 4.36
N ILE A 420 -16.91 -26.07 4.84
CA ILE A 420 -16.87 -24.97 5.82
C ILE A 420 -17.90 -25.20 6.93
N ASP A 421 -17.42 -25.28 8.16
CA ASP A 421 -18.19 -25.30 9.40
C ASP A 421 -17.68 -24.19 10.34
N THR A 422 -18.22 -22.99 10.17
CA THR A 422 -17.81 -21.77 10.87
C THR A 422 -19.03 -20.94 11.30
N PRO A 423 -19.74 -21.31 12.39
CA PRO A 423 -20.97 -20.65 12.81
C PRO A 423 -20.85 -19.15 13.07
N ASN A 424 -19.67 -18.69 13.46
CA ASN A 424 -19.40 -17.29 13.82
C ASN A 424 -18.72 -16.49 12.69
N LEU A 425 -18.76 -17.01 11.45
CA LEU A 425 -18.26 -16.29 10.28
C LEU A 425 -19.08 -15.02 10.06
N LEU A 426 -18.42 -13.91 9.72
CA LEU A 426 -19.02 -12.61 9.45
C LEU A 426 -18.81 -12.15 8.01
N SER A 427 -17.88 -12.77 7.30
CA SER A 427 -17.49 -12.42 5.93
C SER A 427 -16.88 -13.64 5.23
N PHE A 428 -17.49 -14.05 4.12
CA PHE A 428 -16.93 -15.04 3.21
C PHE A 428 -16.68 -14.41 1.84
N TYR A 429 -15.44 -14.48 1.37
CA TYR A 429 -15.02 -14.03 0.04
C TYR A 429 -14.42 -15.20 -0.75
N TYR A 430 -14.96 -15.47 -1.93
CA TYR A 430 -14.53 -16.58 -2.78
C TYR A 430 -14.28 -16.10 -4.21
N CYS A 431 -13.07 -16.31 -4.75
CA CYS A 431 -12.69 -15.83 -6.09
C CYS A 431 -11.91 -16.90 -6.89
N ASN A 432 -12.61 -17.93 -7.38
CA ASN A 432 -12.04 -19.07 -8.13
C ASN A 432 -13.02 -19.50 -9.24
N HIS A 433 -12.83 -20.67 -9.86
CA HIS A 433 -13.93 -21.33 -10.59
C HIS A 433 -14.92 -21.97 -9.60
N PRO A 434 -16.15 -22.33 -10.02
CA PRO A 434 -17.05 -23.14 -9.21
C PRO A 434 -16.45 -24.52 -8.93
N VAL A 435 -16.69 -25.03 -7.73
CA VAL A 435 -16.15 -26.27 -7.17
C VAL A 435 -17.27 -27.06 -6.50
N LEU A 436 -17.03 -28.32 -6.16
CA LEU A 436 -17.94 -29.06 -5.29
C LEU A 436 -17.92 -28.43 -3.89
N THR A 437 -19.09 -28.27 -3.27
CA THR A 437 -19.23 -27.62 -1.96
C THR A 437 -20.08 -28.42 -1.00
N SER A 438 -19.52 -28.64 0.19
CA SER A 438 -20.21 -29.20 1.34
C SER A 438 -20.14 -28.19 2.48
N ILE A 439 -20.88 -27.08 2.35
CA ILE A 439 -20.87 -26.01 3.37
C ILE A 439 -21.95 -26.31 4.40
N VAL A 440 -21.51 -26.73 5.59
CA VAL A 440 -22.40 -27.20 6.66
C VAL A 440 -22.95 -26.02 7.48
N ASN A 441 -22.14 -24.97 7.70
CA ASN A 441 -22.49 -23.88 8.61
C ASN A 441 -21.67 -22.60 8.34
N ALA A 442 -22.24 -21.63 7.63
CA ALA A 442 -21.57 -20.34 7.38
C ALA A 442 -22.58 -19.17 7.23
N PRO A 443 -23.29 -18.78 8.31
CA PRO A 443 -24.43 -17.86 8.28
C PRO A 443 -24.00 -16.38 8.17
N CYS A 444 -23.30 -16.04 7.07
CA CYS A 444 -22.88 -14.68 6.76
C CYS A 444 -23.22 -14.29 5.31
N PRO A 445 -23.18 -12.98 4.97
CA PRO A 445 -23.29 -12.52 3.60
C PRO A 445 -22.09 -12.97 2.75
N TRP A 446 -22.33 -13.68 1.65
CA TRP A 446 -21.27 -14.19 0.77
C TRP A 446 -20.96 -13.22 -0.38
N GLU A 447 -19.67 -13.00 -0.63
CA GLU A 447 -19.15 -12.25 -1.78
C GLU A 447 -18.38 -13.21 -2.70
N LEU A 448 -19.04 -13.61 -3.79
CA LEU A 448 -18.58 -14.61 -4.74
C LEU A 448 -18.10 -13.96 -6.04
N TYR A 449 -17.01 -14.47 -6.60
CA TYR A 449 -16.46 -14.07 -7.88
C TYR A 449 -16.04 -15.33 -8.64
N PHE A 450 -16.86 -15.80 -9.59
CA PHE A 450 -16.52 -16.95 -10.42
C PHE A 450 -15.70 -16.56 -11.65
N LYS A 451 -14.67 -17.36 -11.94
CA LYS A 451 -13.77 -17.26 -13.10
C LYS A 451 -13.73 -18.56 -13.90
N ASN A 452 -13.16 -18.51 -15.10
CA ASN A 452 -12.72 -19.71 -15.82
C ASN A 452 -11.84 -20.61 -14.93
N ALA A 453 -11.97 -21.93 -15.09
CA ALA A 453 -10.95 -22.87 -14.63
C ALA A 453 -9.66 -22.71 -15.45
N ILE A 454 -8.56 -23.26 -14.96
CA ILE A 454 -7.25 -23.22 -15.62
C ILE A 454 -6.73 -24.66 -15.74
N ASP A 455 -6.22 -25.02 -16.92
CA ASP A 455 -5.63 -26.35 -17.19
C ASP A 455 -4.22 -26.48 -16.59
N GLU A 456 -3.63 -27.68 -16.70
CA GLU A 456 -2.29 -27.94 -16.18
C GLU A 456 -1.16 -27.14 -16.88
N LEU A 457 -1.45 -26.59 -18.06
CA LEU A 457 -0.54 -25.77 -18.86
C LEU A 457 -0.70 -24.27 -18.58
N GLY A 458 -1.65 -23.87 -17.72
CA GLY A 458 -1.93 -22.47 -17.38
C GLY A 458 -2.89 -21.77 -18.34
N ASN A 459 -3.51 -22.49 -19.29
CA ASN A 459 -4.53 -21.93 -20.18
C ASN A 459 -5.88 -21.86 -19.49
N ARG A 460 -6.72 -20.90 -19.88
CA ARG A 460 -8.12 -20.86 -19.45
C ARG A 460 -8.91 -21.97 -20.14
N VAL A 461 -9.71 -22.68 -19.36
CA VAL A 461 -10.70 -23.64 -19.85
C VAL A 461 -12.01 -22.88 -20.09
N ASP A 462 -12.60 -23.06 -21.28
CA ASP A 462 -13.93 -22.53 -21.62
C ASP A 462 -15.00 -23.22 -20.73
N PRO A 463 -16.08 -22.52 -20.32
CA PRO A 463 -17.12 -23.11 -19.48
C PRO A 463 -17.85 -24.24 -20.21
N ASP A 464 -18.09 -25.35 -19.52
CA ASP A 464 -18.89 -26.50 -19.96
C ASP A 464 -20.14 -26.66 -19.09
N ALA A 465 -20.97 -27.67 -19.38
CA ALA A 465 -22.17 -27.95 -18.58
C ALA A 465 -21.83 -28.23 -17.09
N GLN A 466 -20.69 -28.86 -16.80
CA GLN A 466 -20.28 -29.19 -15.44
C GLN A 466 -19.89 -27.94 -14.63
N TRP A 467 -19.24 -26.94 -15.24
CA TRP A 467 -18.94 -25.65 -14.62
C TRP A 467 -20.23 -24.97 -14.11
N PHE A 468 -21.29 -25.02 -14.91
CA PHE A 468 -22.60 -24.47 -14.57
C PHE A 468 -23.35 -25.31 -13.53
N LEU A 469 -23.23 -26.65 -13.54
CA LEU A 469 -23.79 -27.50 -12.49
C LEU A 469 -23.08 -27.28 -11.15
N ASN A 470 -21.74 -27.26 -11.12
CA ASN A 470 -20.97 -26.91 -9.92
C ASN A 470 -21.34 -25.52 -9.38
N MET A 471 -21.58 -24.54 -10.26
CA MET A 471 -22.09 -23.22 -9.86
C MET A 471 -23.47 -23.31 -9.22
N LYS A 472 -24.39 -24.11 -9.78
CA LYS A 472 -25.72 -24.31 -9.20
C LYS A 472 -25.65 -24.92 -7.81
N ASP A 473 -24.84 -25.95 -7.63
CA ASP A 473 -24.68 -26.63 -6.35
C ASP A 473 -24.05 -25.69 -5.31
N PHE A 474 -22.99 -24.95 -5.69
CA PHE A 474 -22.34 -23.93 -4.84
C PHE A 474 -23.33 -22.88 -4.32
N LEU A 475 -24.17 -22.33 -5.21
CA LEU A 475 -25.16 -21.33 -4.83
C LEU A 475 -26.35 -21.95 -4.07
N GLY A 476 -26.66 -23.22 -4.30
CA GLY A 476 -27.71 -23.95 -3.59
C GLY A 476 -27.48 -24.08 -2.09
N VAL A 477 -26.23 -24.02 -1.62
CA VAL A 477 -25.89 -24.18 -0.19
C VAL A 477 -26.17 -22.94 0.67
N SER A 478 -26.45 -21.76 0.08
CA SER A 478 -26.71 -20.55 0.86
C SER A 478 -27.72 -19.60 0.23
N ASN A 479 -28.65 -19.12 1.05
CA ASN A 479 -29.59 -18.05 0.72
C ASN A 479 -29.07 -16.64 1.07
N GLN A 480 -27.79 -16.50 1.45
CA GLN A 480 -27.19 -15.24 1.91
C GLN A 480 -26.18 -14.65 0.89
N ILE A 481 -26.36 -14.95 -0.40
CA ILE A 481 -25.47 -14.47 -1.47
C ILE A 481 -25.69 -12.98 -1.73
N ARG A 482 -24.77 -12.16 -1.20
CA ARG A 482 -24.83 -10.69 -1.24
C ARG A 482 -24.36 -10.11 -2.57
N SER A 483 -23.34 -10.74 -3.16
CA SER A 483 -22.78 -10.31 -4.44
C SER A 483 -22.21 -11.51 -5.15
N LEU A 484 -22.65 -11.72 -6.38
CA LEU A 484 -22.14 -12.73 -7.29
C LEU A 484 -21.58 -12.01 -8.52
N VAL A 485 -20.27 -12.10 -8.73
CA VAL A 485 -19.57 -11.62 -9.92
C VAL A 485 -19.19 -12.82 -10.77
N ILE A 486 -19.37 -12.72 -12.08
CA ILE A 486 -19.07 -13.78 -13.04
C ILE A 486 -18.24 -13.16 -14.16
N ASP A 487 -17.01 -13.64 -14.33
CA ASP A 487 -15.99 -13.16 -15.27
C ASP A 487 -15.50 -14.37 -16.06
N VAL A 488 -16.25 -14.67 -17.11
CA VAL A 488 -16.10 -15.90 -17.88
C VAL A 488 -15.84 -15.54 -19.33
N ARG A 489 -14.79 -16.15 -19.88
CA ARG A 489 -14.38 -15.96 -21.27
C ARG A 489 -14.48 -17.29 -21.99
N SER A 490 -15.13 -17.33 -23.16
CA SER A 490 -15.29 -18.54 -23.96
C SER A 490 -14.76 -18.31 -25.36
N LYS A 491 -13.72 -19.05 -25.76
CA LYS A 491 -13.18 -19.00 -27.13
C LYS A 491 -13.91 -19.92 -28.09
N ARG A 492 -14.67 -20.89 -27.58
CA ARG A 492 -15.40 -21.90 -28.34
C ARG A 492 -16.86 -21.98 -27.87
N ASP A 493 -17.70 -22.55 -28.72
CA ASP A 493 -19.07 -22.96 -28.37
C ASP A 493 -19.01 -24.33 -27.64
N SER A 494 -18.48 -24.34 -26.42
CA SER A 494 -18.29 -25.55 -25.58
C SER A 494 -19.50 -25.92 -24.73
N PHE A 495 -20.44 -24.99 -24.52
CA PHE A 495 -21.56 -25.18 -23.60
C PHE A 495 -22.82 -25.67 -24.32
N ASN A 496 -23.22 -26.91 -24.04
CA ASN A 496 -24.48 -27.49 -24.51
C ASN A 496 -25.62 -27.17 -23.52
N PHE A 497 -26.48 -26.21 -23.89
CA PHE A 497 -27.58 -25.79 -23.02
C PHE A 497 -28.61 -26.90 -22.76
N GLU A 498 -28.95 -27.76 -23.72
CA GLU A 498 -29.97 -28.79 -23.49
C GLU A 498 -29.47 -29.91 -22.57
N GLU A 499 -28.19 -30.26 -22.64
CA GLU A 499 -27.54 -31.16 -21.68
C GLU A 499 -27.57 -30.59 -20.27
N PHE A 500 -27.17 -29.32 -20.11
CA PHE A 500 -27.25 -28.61 -18.83
C PHE A 500 -28.70 -28.53 -18.31
N ARG A 501 -29.65 -28.20 -19.18
CA ARG A 501 -31.07 -28.01 -18.87
C ARG A 501 -31.75 -29.28 -18.37
N ASN A 502 -31.35 -30.45 -18.89
CA ASN A 502 -31.88 -31.74 -18.45
C ASN A 502 -31.45 -32.10 -17.01
N ASN A 503 -30.37 -31.49 -16.51
CA ASN A 503 -29.85 -31.69 -15.16
C ASN A 503 -30.35 -30.63 -14.14
N LEU A 504 -31.26 -29.72 -14.54
CA LEU A 504 -31.83 -28.72 -13.63
C LEU A 504 -32.88 -29.33 -12.68
N SER A 505 -32.46 -29.66 -11.45
CA SER A 505 -33.32 -30.23 -10.39
C SER A 505 -34.19 -29.21 -9.63
N SER A 506 -33.70 -27.98 -9.45
CA SER A 506 -34.35 -26.93 -8.63
C SER A 506 -34.57 -25.60 -9.37
N LEU A 507 -35.40 -24.71 -8.80
CA LEU A 507 -35.57 -23.33 -9.28
C LEU A 507 -34.28 -22.49 -9.11
N PRO A 508 -34.11 -21.38 -9.87
CA PRO A 508 -32.96 -20.50 -9.72
C PRO A 508 -32.82 -19.88 -8.31
N THR A 509 -31.60 -19.75 -7.81
CA THR A 509 -31.29 -19.17 -6.50
C THR A 509 -31.32 -17.63 -6.53
N GLU A 510 -31.89 -16.99 -5.51
CA GLU A 510 -31.88 -15.52 -5.40
C GLU A 510 -30.51 -15.00 -4.94
N VAL A 511 -29.99 -13.97 -5.60
CA VAL A 511 -28.78 -13.25 -5.19
C VAL A 511 -29.04 -11.74 -5.11
N GLU A 512 -28.54 -11.05 -4.06
CA GLU A 512 -28.86 -9.63 -3.83
C GLU A 512 -28.34 -8.73 -4.96
N LYS A 513 -27.18 -9.09 -5.55
CA LYS A 513 -26.55 -8.44 -6.71
C LYS A 513 -25.88 -9.47 -7.61
N LEU A 514 -26.19 -9.42 -8.89
CA LEU A 514 -25.53 -10.22 -9.93
C LEU A 514 -24.75 -9.28 -10.86
N ARG A 515 -23.44 -9.52 -11.03
CA ARG A 515 -22.59 -8.82 -11.99
C ARG A 515 -22.00 -9.82 -12.99
N VAL A 516 -22.15 -9.51 -14.27
CA VAL A 516 -21.72 -10.37 -15.37
C VAL A 516 -20.73 -9.62 -16.26
N CYS A 517 -19.63 -10.31 -16.57
CA CYS A 517 -18.60 -9.93 -17.54
C CYS A 517 -18.38 -11.16 -18.42
N LEU A 518 -18.89 -11.12 -19.65
CA LEU A 518 -18.80 -12.22 -20.61
C LEU A 518 -18.00 -11.76 -21.82
N ASP A 519 -17.03 -12.59 -22.22
CA ASP A 519 -16.15 -12.39 -23.35
C ASP A 519 -16.21 -13.66 -24.22
N ALA A 520 -17.14 -13.72 -25.17
CA ALA A 520 -17.47 -14.92 -25.92
C ALA A 520 -17.85 -14.62 -27.38
N GLN A 521 -17.94 -15.67 -28.22
CA GLN A 521 -18.47 -15.53 -29.56
C GLN A 521 -20.00 -15.31 -29.56
N PRO A 522 -20.57 -14.60 -30.54
CA PRO A 522 -22.01 -14.32 -30.58
C PRO A 522 -22.94 -15.53 -30.57
N SER A 523 -22.51 -16.67 -31.11
CA SER A 523 -23.22 -17.95 -31.06
C SER A 523 -23.42 -18.46 -29.62
N SER A 524 -22.43 -18.26 -28.76
CA SER A 524 -22.46 -18.69 -27.34
C SER A 524 -23.33 -17.80 -26.43
N PHE A 525 -23.69 -16.58 -26.84
CA PHE A 525 -24.33 -15.59 -25.95
C PHE A 525 -25.66 -16.09 -25.36
N ALA A 526 -26.53 -16.67 -26.20
CA ALA A 526 -27.81 -17.22 -25.78
C ALA A 526 -27.63 -18.33 -24.74
N ALA A 527 -26.79 -19.32 -25.06
CA ALA A 527 -26.57 -20.47 -24.21
C ALA A 527 -25.96 -20.08 -22.85
N LEU A 528 -24.92 -19.22 -22.84
CA LEU A 528 -24.30 -18.74 -21.60
C LEU A 528 -25.29 -17.93 -20.73
N LEU A 529 -26.09 -17.04 -21.33
CA LEU A 529 -27.10 -16.29 -20.58
C LEU A 529 -28.20 -17.21 -20.02
N ASP A 530 -28.65 -18.17 -20.81
CA ASP A 530 -29.69 -19.13 -20.44
C ASP A 530 -29.22 -20.07 -19.32
N GLY A 531 -27.94 -20.48 -19.33
CA GLY A 531 -27.30 -21.17 -18.21
C GLY A 531 -27.26 -20.32 -16.95
N LEU A 532 -26.76 -19.08 -17.03
CA LEU A 532 -26.63 -18.18 -15.89
C LEU A 532 -27.96 -17.85 -15.21
N LEU A 533 -28.96 -17.42 -15.98
CA LEU A 533 -30.28 -17.05 -15.46
C LEU A 533 -31.16 -18.28 -15.16
N GLY A 534 -30.81 -19.45 -15.69
CA GLY A 534 -31.36 -20.74 -15.27
C GLY A 534 -30.84 -21.23 -13.91
N ILE A 535 -29.73 -20.67 -13.40
CA ILE A 535 -29.14 -21.01 -12.10
C ILE A 535 -29.49 -19.99 -11.03
N CYS A 536 -29.43 -18.70 -11.36
CA CYS A 536 -29.58 -17.63 -10.37
C CYS A 536 -30.33 -16.43 -10.92
N TYR A 537 -30.97 -15.68 -10.03
CA TYR A 537 -31.69 -14.46 -10.40
C TYR A 537 -31.40 -13.33 -9.40
N SER A 538 -31.49 -12.09 -9.87
CA SER A 538 -31.30 -10.90 -9.04
C SER A 538 -32.18 -9.76 -9.50
N ARG A 539 -32.59 -8.90 -8.56
CA ARG A 539 -33.20 -7.61 -8.88
C ARG A 539 -32.19 -6.55 -9.29
N LYS A 540 -30.91 -6.70 -8.93
CA LYS A 540 -29.82 -5.76 -9.23
C LYS A 540 -28.82 -6.45 -10.16
N PHE A 541 -29.00 -6.25 -11.45
CA PHE A 541 -28.20 -6.88 -12.49
C PHE A 541 -27.21 -5.86 -13.09
N TYR A 542 -25.93 -6.20 -13.12
CA TYR A 542 -24.87 -5.33 -13.61
C TYR A 542 -24.12 -6.01 -14.74
N VAL A 543 -23.93 -5.34 -15.87
CA VAL A 543 -23.16 -5.88 -17.00
C VAL A 543 -21.93 -5.00 -17.22
N TYR A 544 -20.74 -5.61 -17.23
CA TYR A 544 -19.48 -4.90 -17.47
C TYR A 544 -19.31 -4.61 -18.96
N ILE A 545 -18.98 -3.37 -19.33
CA ILE A 545 -18.85 -2.90 -20.72
C ILE A 545 -17.36 -2.78 -21.08
N GLN A 546 -16.92 -3.50 -22.11
CA GLN A 546 -15.60 -3.31 -22.75
C GLN A 546 -15.75 -2.84 -24.20
N GLN A 547 -15.03 -1.77 -24.57
CA GLN A 547 -15.01 -1.24 -25.95
C GLN A 547 -14.35 -2.18 -26.95
N GLU A 548 -13.35 -2.96 -26.53
CA GLU A 548 -12.52 -3.78 -27.43
C GLU A 548 -13.13 -5.14 -27.79
N LEU A 549 -14.21 -5.55 -27.10
CA LEU A 549 -14.77 -6.90 -27.19
C LEU A 549 -16.29 -6.85 -27.34
N HIS A 550 -16.74 -7.07 -28.58
CA HIS A 550 -18.11 -7.41 -28.97
C HIS A 550 -19.21 -6.41 -28.56
N HIS A 551 -19.32 -5.28 -29.26
CA HIS A 551 -20.50 -4.39 -29.21
C HIS A 551 -21.84 -5.16 -29.31
N ASN A 552 -21.87 -6.21 -30.14
CA ASN A 552 -23.04 -7.03 -30.42
C ASN A 552 -23.61 -7.74 -29.19
N TYR A 553 -22.81 -8.04 -28.14
CA TYR A 553 -23.32 -8.76 -26.96
C TYR A 553 -24.45 -8.02 -26.25
N TYR A 554 -24.25 -6.71 -26.04
CA TYR A 554 -25.12 -5.91 -25.19
C TYR A 554 -26.38 -5.46 -25.93
N GLU A 555 -26.26 -5.21 -27.24
CA GLU A 555 -27.39 -4.98 -28.13
C GLU A 555 -28.27 -6.24 -28.20
N TRP A 556 -27.66 -7.41 -28.44
CA TRP A 556 -28.34 -8.70 -28.38
C TRP A 556 -29.01 -8.94 -27.01
N LEU A 557 -28.29 -8.75 -25.90
CA LEU A 557 -28.80 -8.92 -24.54
C LEU A 557 -30.02 -8.02 -24.27
N CYS A 558 -29.96 -6.75 -24.69
CA CYS A 558 -31.09 -5.83 -24.50
C CYS A 558 -32.27 -6.20 -25.40
N ASN A 559 -32.03 -6.68 -26.63
CA ASN A 559 -33.09 -7.15 -27.53
C ASN A 559 -33.79 -8.41 -26.98
N GLU A 560 -33.04 -9.39 -26.46
CA GLU A 560 -33.58 -10.60 -25.81
C GLU A 560 -34.37 -10.28 -24.53
N MET A 561 -33.90 -9.32 -23.73
CA MET A 561 -34.56 -8.91 -22.48
C MET A 561 -35.84 -8.10 -22.70
N VAL A 562 -36.03 -7.52 -23.90
CA VAL A 562 -37.25 -6.79 -24.29
C VAL A 562 -38.22 -7.71 -25.04
N ASN A 563 -37.73 -8.54 -25.95
CA ASN A 563 -38.53 -9.43 -26.79
C ASN A 563 -38.55 -10.85 -26.21
N ILE A 564 -39.11 -11.00 -25.00
CA ILE A 564 -39.16 -12.28 -24.29
C ILE A 564 -40.13 -13.25 -25.00
N ASP A 565 -39.61 -14.31 -25.63
CA ASP A 565 -40.41 -15.43 -26.11
C ASP A 565 -40.68 -16.44 -24.98
N ASP A 566 -41.94 -16.53 -24.54
CA ASP A 566 -42.44 -17.45 -23.53
C ASP A 566 -43.08 -18.72 -24.11
N ASN A 567 -42.90 -19.02 -25.40
CA ASN A 567 -43.28 -20.32 -25.97
C ASN A 567 -42.17 -21.38 -25.89
N CYS A 568 -40.98 -20.97 -25.41
CA CYS A 568 -39.73 -21.74 -25.25
C CYS A 568 -39.83 -23.19 -24.72
N CYS A 569 -40.72 -23.52 -23.76
CA CYS A 569 -40.65 -24.84 -23.08
C CYS A 569 -41.90 -25.25 -22.27
N ASN A 570 -43.10 -25.05 -22.82
CA ASN A 570 -44.34 -25.19 -22.06
C ASN A 570 -44.65 -26.60 -21.49
N SER A 571 -43.94 -27.65 -21.92
CA SER A 571 -44.09 -29.04 -21.45
C SER A 571 -43.27 -29.43 -20.21
N ARG A 572 -42.39 -28.57 -19.68
CA ARG A 572 -41.52 -28.90 -18.52
C ARG A 572 -42.01 -28.26 -17.21
N ASN A 573 -41.79 -28.97 -16.09
CA ASN A 573 -42.10 -28.49 -14.73
C ASN A 573 -41.24 -27.28 -14.32
N ILE A 574 -39.95 -27.27 -14.68
CA ILE A 574 -39.06 -26.12 -14.51
C ILE A 574 -38.85 -25.49 -15.90
N LYS A 575 -39.41 -24.28 -16.07
CA LYS A 575 -39.35 -23.50 -17.31
C LYS A 575 -38.06 -22.67 -17.44
N CYS A 576 -37.80 -22.11 -18.63
CA CYS A 576 -36.66 -21.19 -18.85
C CYS A 576 -36.88 -19.86 -18.11
N TRP A 577 -35.80 -19.11 -17.87
CA TRP A 577 -35.85 -17.83 -17.15
C TRP A 577 -36.80 -16.81 -17.80
N ARG A 578 -36.99 -16.90 -19.13
CA ARG A 578 -37.95 -16.11 -19.92
C ARG A 578 -39.39 -16.19 -19.36
N HIS A 579 -39.83 -17.35 -18.86
CA HIS A 579 -41.15 -17.52 -18.24
C HIS A 579 -41.31 -16.85 -16.87
N TYR A 580 -40.21 -16.48 -16.21
CA TYR A 580 -40.22 -15.92 -14.87
C TYR A 580 -39.86 -14.42 -14.85
N LEU A 581 -39.25 -13.89 -15.91
CA LEU A 581 -38.95 -12.46 -16.01
C LEU A 581 -40.23 -11.69 -16.39
N LYS A 582 -40.57 -10.67 -15.62
CA LYS A 582 -41.74 -9.80 -15.87
C LYS A 582 -41.40 -8.48 -16.53
N ASP A 583 -40.25 -7.91 -16.20
CA ASP A 583 -39.91 -6.53 -16.56
C ASP A 583 -38.40 -6.31 -16.49
N PHE A 584 -37.89 -5.54 -17.45
CA PHE A 584 -36.47 -5.20 -17.61
C PHE A 584 -36.32 -3.68 -17.75
N LYS A 585 -35.56 -3.07 -16.84
CA LYS A 585 -35.37 -1.62 -16.79
C LYS A 585 -33.91 -1.25 -16.59
N ILE A 586 -33.34 -0.52 -17.55
CA ILE A 586 -32.04 0.13 -17.37
C ILE A 586 -32.18 1.27 -16.32
N LYS A 587 -31.27 1.31 -15.36
CA LYS A 587 -31.23 2.29 -14.27
C LYS A 587 -30.12 3.32 -14.44
N GLY A 588 -28.99 2.94 -15.04
CA GLY A 588 -27.87 3.85 -15.23
C GLY A 588 -26.71 3.24 -16.00
N LEU A 589 -25.78 4.12 -16.36
CA LEU A 589 -24.50 3.79 -16.97
C LEU A 589 -23.41 4.48 -16.14
N HIS A 590 -22.50 3.69 -15.59
CA HIS A 590 -21.39 4.14 -14.75
C HIS A 590 -20.07 3.92 -15.49
N PHE A 591 -19.22 4.94 -15.59
CA PHE A 591 -17.99 4.87 -16.39
C PHE A 591 -16.73 5.11 -15.54
N TYR A 592 -15.61 4.54 -15.96
CA TYR A 592 -14.32 4.73 -15.29
C TYR A 592 -13.69 6.08 -15.68
N GLY A 593 -14.10 7.17 -15.01
CA GLY A 593 -13.50 8.50 -15.18
C GLY A 593 -14.21 9.59 -14.35
N PRO A 594 -13.60 10.78 -14.16
CA PRO A 594 -14.08 11.79 -13.20
C PRO A 594 -15.43 12.44 -13.48
N SER A 595 -16.04 12.21 -14.65
CA SER A 595 -17.29 12.86 -15.04
C SER A 595 -17.95 12.16 -16.23
N LEU A 596 -18.95 11.30 -16.00
CA LEU A 596 -20.00 10.93 -16.98
C LEU A 596 -21.13 10.00 -16.43
N ASN A 597 -21.44 10.01 -15.13
CA ASN A 597 -22.61 9.27 -14.62
C ASN A 597 -23.90 9.84 -15.22
N ARG A 598 -24.53 9.10 -16.15
CA ARG A 598 -25.75 9.54 -16.84
C ARG A 598 -27.00 9.14 -16.06
N ARG A 599 -28.03 9.98 -16.14
CA ARG A 599 -29.40 9.67 -15.67
C ARG A 599 -29.91 8.39 -16.34
N PRO A 600 -30.92 7.69 -15.77
CA PRO A 600 -31.57 6.57 -16.44
C PRO A 600 -31.98 6.92 -17.87
N LEU A 601 -31.49 6.13 -18.82
CA LEU A 601 -31.79 6.21 -20.25
C LEU A 601 -32.67 5.01 -20.62
N GLY A 602 -33.66 5.22 -21.48
CA GLY A 602 -34.42 4.11 -22.08
C GLY A 602 -33.54 3.26 -22.99
N VAL A 603 -33.92 2.00 -23.19
CA VAL A 603 -33.13 0.99 -23.95
C VAL A 603 -32.67 1.52 -25.32
N ASN A 604 -33.59 2.09 -26.10
CA ASN A 604 -33.29 2.64 -27.43
C ASN A 604 -32.26 3.79 -27.38
N ALA A 605 -32.32 4.64 -26.35
CA ALA A 605 -31.36 5.73 -26.18
C ALA A 605 -29.96 5.22 -25.79
N VAL A 606 -29.90 4.10 -25.04
CA VAL A 606 -28.65 3.40 -24.71
C VAL A 606 -28.05 2.76 -25.97
N MET A 607 -28.85 2.09 -26.80
CA MET A 607 -28.42 1.50 -28.07
C MET A 607 -27.82 2.53 -29.03
N HIS A 608 -28.50 3.67 -29.27
CA HIS A 608 -27.98 4.72 -30.15
C HIS A 608 -26.65 5.35 -29.67
N LEU A 609 -26.40 5.34 -28.36
CA LEU A 609 -25.16 5.84 -27.78
C LEU A 609 -24.05 4.77 -27.73
N TRP A 610 -24.39 3.49 -27.84
CA TRP A 610 -23.52 2.35 -27.53
C TRP A 610 -22.14 2.38 -28.21
N PRO A 611 -22.00 2.68 -29.52
CA PRO A 611 -20.70 2.71 -30.19
C PRO A 611 -19.75 3.82 -29.68
N LYS A 612 -20.26 4.73 -28.85
CA LYS A 612 -19.53 5.91 -28.33
C LYS A 612 -19.36 5.88 -26.81
N LEU A 613 -19.78 4.81 -26.13
CA LEU A 613 -19.64 4.68 -24.67
C LEU A 613 -18.22 4.20 -24.30
N PRO A 614 -17.58 4.80 -23.28
CA PRO A 614 -16.33 4.27 -22.71
C PRO A 614 -16.56 3.01 -21.86
N ASN A 615 -15.47 2.35 -21.46
CA ASN A 615 -15.53 1.21 -20.54
C ASN A 615 -16.28 1.57 -19.24
N GLY A 616 -17.14 0.67 -18.78
CA GLY A 616 -18.08 0.99 -17.69
C GLY A 616 -18.92 -0.19 -17.22
N ILE A 617 -20.04 0.12 -16.56
CA ILE A 617 -21.02 -0.82 -16.04
C ILE A 617 -22.42 -0.33 -16.41
N LEU A 618 -23.18 -1.18 -17.10
CA LEU A 618 -24.62 -1.04 -17.28
C LEU A 618 -25.32 -1.53 -16.02
N GLU A 619 -26.15 -0.70 -15.40
CA GLU A 619 -27.00 -1.08 -14.27
C GLU A 619 -28.44 -1.32 -14.74
N CYS A 620 -28.93 -2.52 -14.48
CA CYS A 620 -30.25 -3.01 -14.85
C CYS A 620 -31.02 -3.48 -13.61
N ARG A 621 -32.35 -3.33 -13.68
CA ARG A 621 -33.30 -3.96 -12.78
C ARG A 621 -34.10 -5.00 -13.55
N LEU A 622 -34.15 -6.21 -12.99
CA LEU A 622 -34.95 -7.34 -13.46
C LEU A 622 -36.01 -7.62 -12.39
N ASP A 623 -37.29 -7.55 -12.73
CA ASP A 623 -38.36 -7.94 -11.80
C ASP A 623 -38.90 -9.32 -12.19
N TRP A 624 -38.95 -10.23 -11.21
CA TRP A 624 -39.17 -11.67 -11.42
C TRP A 624 -40.48 -12.16 -10.79
N CYS A 625 -41.01 -13.28 -11.28
CA CYS A 625 -42.22 -13.93 -10.79
C CYS A 625 -42.11 -15.46 -10.85
N PHE A 626 -41.68 -16.06 -9.75
CA PHE A 626 -41.70 -17.50 -9.57
C PHE A 626 -43.06 -17.98 -9.03
N PRO A 627 -43.49 -19.22 -9.34
CA PRO A 627 -44.66 -19.82 -8.72
C PRO A 627 -44.54 -19.84 -7.20
N LYS A 628 -45.65 -19.61 -6.48
CA LYS A 628 -45.68 -19.75 -5.02
C LYS A 628 -45.58 -21.24 -4.65
N SER A 629 -44.34 -21.68 -4.44
CA SER A 629 -43.89 -23.04 -4.11
C SER A 629 -44.01 -24.11 -5.20
N ILE A 630 -42.86 -24.68 -5.56
CA ILE A 630 -42.71 -26.13 -5.67
C ILE A 630 -42.12 -26.55 -4.31
N LYS A 631 -42.96 -26.86 -3.33
CA LYS A 631 -42.56 -27.43 -2.05
C LYS A 631 -42.85 -28.93 -2.09
N GLY A 632 -41.80 -29.75 -2.02
CA GLY A 632 -41.88 -31.20 -2.09
C GLY A 632 -41.42 -31.73 -3.45
N PHE A 633 -40.13 -32.02 -3.55
CA PHE A 633 -39.64 -33.40 -3.48
C PHE A 633 -38.40 -33.42 -2.55
#